data_AF-A0A935SJG1-F1
#
_entry.id   AF-A0A935SJG1-F1
#
_cell.length_a   1.000
_cell.length_b   1.000
_cell.length_c   1.000
_cell.angle_alpha   90.00
_cell.angle_beta   90.00
_cell.angle_gamma   90.00
#
_symmetry.space_group_name_H-M   'P 1'
#
loop_
_entity.id
_entity.type
_entity.pdbx_description
1 polymer ?
#
loop_
_entity_poly.entity_id
_entity_poly.type
_entity_poly.pdbx_seq_one_letter_code
_entity_poly.pdbx_strand_id
1 'polypeptide(L)'
;MDPYQPESLKISKGIFTLYFGIWMSAGSWEASNHSYSFRYQANEFALIGATSSFMHRATGEYTDCSYNFLTKKRECISGNIENDKPTTKPEWTKFYLKNLPTLKTFKKPYTLKVGNSIL
;
A
#
# COMPACT_ATOMS: atom_id res chain seq x y z
N MET A 1 17.47 10.78 1.69
CA MET A 1 17.09 9.96 2.86
C MET A 1 17.13 8.51 2.43
N ASP A 2 17.64 7.60 3.27
CA ASP A 2 17.78 6.18 2.96
C ASP A 2 16.39 5.51 2.86
N PRO A 3 16.00 4.93 1.71
CA PRO A 3 14.71 4.22 1.58
C PRO A 3 14.63 2.94 2.43
N TYR A 4 15.74 2.50 3.05
CA TYR A 4 15.86 1.27 3.83
C TYR A 4 15.97 1.52 5.35
N GLN A 5 15.09 2.36 5.91
CA GLN A 5 14.99 2.51 7.37
C GLN A 5 14.86 1.14 8.07
N PRO A 6 15.40 1.01 9.31
CA PRO A 6 15.14 -0.18 10.13
C PRO A 6 13.61 -0.37 10.22
N GLU A 7 13.14 -1.59 9.94
CA GLU A 7 11.74 -2.00 9.72
C GLU A 7 11.22 -2.02 8.26
N SER A 8 12.04 -1.69 7.25
CA SER A 8 11.67 -1.85 5.83
C SER A 8 11.32 -3.29 5.41
N LEU A 9 11.71 -4.28 6.23
CA LEU A 9 11.45 -5.71 6.04
C LEU A 9 11.08 -6.35 7.38
N LYS A 10 9.98 -7.11 7.40
CA LYS A 10 9.48 -7.78 8.60
C LYS A 10 8.98 -9.19 8.28
N ILE A 11 9.25 -10.13 9.18
CA ILE A 11 8.58 -11.44 9.18
C ILE A 11 7.85 -11.59 10.51
N SER A 12 6.54 -11.87 10.46
CA SER A 12 5.73 -12.10 11.65
C SER A 12 4.58 -13.05 11.33
N LYS A 13 4.37 -14.06 12.17
CA LYS A 13 3.27 -15.04 12.03
C LYS A 13 3.21 -15.68 10.62
N GLY A 14 4.36 -15.95 10.02
CA GLY A 14 4.46 -16.54 8.68
C GLY A 14 4.18 -15.58 7.51
N ILE A 15 4.05 -14.27 7.78
CA ILE A 15 3.88 -13.24 6.76
C ILE A 15 5.19 -12.45 6.61
N PHE A 16 5.66 -12.37 5.37
CA PHE A 16 6.79 -11.54 4.96
C PHE A 16 6.26 -10.20 4.46
N THR A 17 6.64 -9.10 5.10
CA THR A 17 6.17 -7.76 4.76
C THR A 17 7.33 -6.87 4.33
N LEU A 18 7.15 -6.20 3.20
CA LEU A 18 8.04 -5.15 2.69
C LEU A 18 7.39 -3.79 2.85
N TYR A 19 8.16 -2.78 3.25
CA TYR A 19 7.73 -1.40 3.39
C TYR A 19 8.59 -0.49 2.50
N PHE A 20 7.92 0.44 1.80
CA PHE A 20 8.56 1.42 0.93
C PHE A 20 7.99 2.80 1.22
N GLY A 21 8.82 3.72 1.70
CA GLY A 21 8.47 5.11 1.93
C GLY A 21 9.11 6.03 0.90
N ILE A 22 8.33 6.94 0.32
CA ILE A 22 8.84 8.06 -0.46
C ILE A 22 8.65 9.33 0.36
N TRP A 23 9.78 9.95 0.69
CA TRP A 23 9.86 11.28 1.27
C TRP A 23 10.72 12.14 0.35
N MET A 24 10.09 12.87 -0.56
CA MET A 24 10.81 13.77 -1.45
C MET A 24 11.26 15.02 -0.66
N SER A 25 12.57 15.21 -0.53
CA SER A 25 13.18 16.48 -0.11
C SER A 25 13.44 17.37 -1.33
N ALA A 26 13.41 18.71 -1.15
CA ALA A 26 13.52 19.75 -2.18
C ALA A 26 12.22 20.14 -2.92
N GLY A 27 11.18 20.54 -2.16
CA GLY A 27 10.04 21.30 -2.70
C GLY A 27 8.84 20.49 -3.20
N SER A 28 8.88 19.15 -3.15
CA SER A 28 7.65 18.35 -3.29
C SER A 28 6.81 18.51 -2.02
N TRP A 29 5.48 18.47 -2.13
CA TRP A 29 4.58 18.39 -0.96
C TRP A 29 4.10 16.97 -0.69
N GLU A 30 4.50 16.00 -1.50
CA GLU A 30 3.96 14.65 -1.44
C GLU A 30 4.82 13.75 -0.55
N ALA A 31 4.15 12.94 0.27
CA ALA A 31 4.74 11.82 0.99
C ALA A 31 3.85 10.58 0.79
N SER A 32 4.47 9.42 0.61
CA SER A 32 3.72 8.17 0.50
C SER A 32 4.42 6.99 1.16
N ASN A 33 3.63 6.08 1.72
CA ASN A 33 4.11 4.82 2.29
C ASN A 33 3.30 3.65 1.75
N HIS A 34 4.01 2.61 1.34
CA HIS A 34 3.43 1.40 0.76
C HIS A 34 3.92 0.20 1.53
N SER A 35 3.02 -0.75 1.80
CA SER A 35 3.41 -2.05 2.37
C SER A 35 2.83 -3.20 1.57
N TYR A 36 3.57 -4.31 1.51
CA TYR A 36 3.16 -5.50 0.78
C TYR A 36 3.39 -6.72 1.66
N SER A 37 2.33 -7.48 1.91
CA SER A 37 2.33 -8.66 2.75
C SER A 37 2.24 -9.92 1.90
N PHE A 38 3.26 -10.76 2.01
CA PHE A 38 3.38 -12.02 1.29
C PHE A 38 3.25 -13.19 2.24
N ARG A 39 2.58 -14.26 1.79
CA ARG A 39 2.52 -15.55 2.46
C ARG A 39 3.15 -16.61 1.58
N TYR A 40 4.00 -17.46 2.17
CA TYR A 40 4.53 -18.61 1.46
C TYR A 40 3.43 -19.69 1.29
N GLN A 41 3.08 -20.02 0.05
CA GLN A 41 2.08 -21.03 -0.28
C GLN A 41 2.31 -21.55 -1.70
N ALA A 42 1.99 -22.82 -1.95
CA ALA A 42 2.17 -23.44 -3.27
C ALA A 42 3.58 -23.19 -3.88
N ASN A 43 4.60 -23.26 -3.03
CA ASN A 43 6.01 -23.06 -3.38
C ASN A 43 6.39 -21.63 -3.84
N GLU A 44 5.56 -20.62 -3.55
CA GLU A 44 5.84 -19.21 -3.87
C GLU A 44 5.40 -18.26 -2.74
N PHE A 45 6.01 -17.06 -2.71
CA PHE A 45 5.53 -15.95 -1.87
C PHE A 45 4.40 -15.22 -2.58
N ALA A 46 3.16 -15.53 -2.23
CA ALA A 46 1.98 -14.92 -2.80
C ALA A 46 1.61 -13.62 -2.07
N LEU A 47 1.32 -12.55 -2.81
CA LEU A 47 0.88 -11.26 -2.27
C LEU A 47 -0.56 -11.40 -1.74
N ILE A 48 -0.73 -11.37 -0.43
CA ILE A 48 -2.06 -11.53 0.21
C ILE A 48 -2.70 -10.19 0.58
N GLY A 49 -1.89 -9.15 0.79
CA GLY A 49 -2.37 -7.83 1.20
C GLY A 49 -1.39 -6.72 0.86
N ALA A 50 -1.90 -5.50 0.75
CA ALA A 50 -1.08 -4.30 0.64
C ALA A 50 -1.76 -3.11 1.30
N THR A 51 -0.96 -2.11 1.67
CA THR A 51 -1.45 -0.78 2.07
C THR A 51 -0.75 0.29 1.25
N SER A 52 -1.44 1.41 1.05
CA SER A 52 -0.90 2.61 0.44
C SER A 52 -1.43 3.81 1.21
N SER A 53 -0.54 4.68 1.66
CA SER A 53 -0.89 5.98 2.19
C SER A 53 -0.25 7.07 1.34
N PHE A 54 -0.99 8.14 1.11
CA PHE A 54 -0.54 9.34 0.43
C PHE A 54 -0.93 10.54 1.28
N MET A 55 -0.04 11.53 1.36
CA MET A 55 -0.29 12.80 2.04
C MET A 55 0.26 13.95 1.21
N HIS A 56 -0.55 14.99 1.02
CA HIS A 56 -0.13 16.28 0.52
C HIS A 56 0.14 17.23 1.69
N ARG A 57 1.42 17.37 2.05
CA ARG A 57 1.89 18.04 3.27
C ARG A 57 1.52 19.51 3.39
N ALA A 58 1.32 20.22 2.27
CA ALA A 58 0.93 21.63 2.31
C ALA A 58 -0.57 21.84 2.56
N THR A 59 -1.42 20.93 2.08
CA THR A 59 -2.88 21.03 2.28
C THR A 59 -3.36 20.21 3.47
N GLY A 60 -2.59 19.21 3.90
CA GLY A 60 -3.01 18.24 4.90
C GLY A 60 -3.89 17.12 4.35
N GLU A 61 -4.20 17.13 3.05
CA GLU A 61 -5.03 16.10 2.42
C GLU A 61 -4.30 14.75 2.42
N TYR A 62 -5.04 13.68 2.72
CA TYR A 62 -4.49 12.32 2.71
C TYR A 62 -5.45 11.33 2.06
N THR A 63 -4.89 10.19 1.64
CA THR A 63 -5.66 9.01 1.21
C THR A 63 -4.95 7.75 1.67
N ASP A 64 -5.67 6.91 2.40
CA ASP A 64 -5.20 5.61 2.86
C ASP A 64 -6.03 4.52 2.22
N CYS A 65 -5.37 3.52 1.65
CA CYS A 65 -6.01 2.38 1.02
C CYS A 65 -5.47 1.07 1.59
N SER A 66 -6.37 0.11 1.81
CA SER A 66 -6.06 -1.27 2.16
C SER A 66 -6.55 -2.21 1.06
N TYR A 67 -5.76 -3.25 0.78
CA TYR A 67 -6.02 -4.20 -0.29
C TYR A 67 -5.94 -5.62 0.25
N ASN A 68 -6.98 -6.40 -0.01
CA ASN A 68 -7.02 -7.83 0.26
C ASN A 68 -7.09 -8.58 -1.07
N PHE A 69 -5.97 -9.18 -1.47
CA PHE A 69 -5.85 -9.84 -2.77
C PHE A 69 -6.51 -11.22 -2.79
N LEU A 70 -6.71 -11.85 -1.62
CA LEU A 70 -7.41 -13.12 -1.50
C LEU A 70 -8.92 -12.94 -1.76
N THR A 71 -9.51 -11.87 -1.24
CA THR A 71 -10.95 -11.56 -1.44
C THR A 71 -11.19 -10.63 -2.63
N LYS A 72 -10.13 -10.09 -3.24
CA LYS A 72 -10.17 -9.09 -4.32
C LYS A 72 -10.97 -7.85 -3.95
N LYS A 73 -10.83 -7.43 -2.69
CA LYS A 73 -11.49 -6.25 -2.14
C LYS A 73 -10.48 -5.22 -1.71
N ARG A 74 -10.81 -3.95 -1.91
CA ARG A 74 -10.06 -2.81 -1.40
C ARG A 74 -10.99 -1.87 -0.67
N GLU A 75 -10.42 -1.09 0.22
CA GLU A 75 -11.08 -0.01 0.94
C GLU A 75 -10.13 1.19 0.90
N CYS A 76 -10.67 2.39 0.66
CA CYS A 76 -9.90 3.62 0.72
C CYS A 76 -10.66 4.66 1.52
N ILE A 77 -9.93 5.40 2.35
CA ILE A 77 -10.43 6.57 3.07
C ILE A 77 -9.59 7.79 2.67
N SER A 78 -10.24 8.94 2.56
CA SER A 78 -9.59 10.21 2.31
C SER A 78 -10.09 11.24 3.31
N GLY A 79 -9.24 12.20 3.63
CA GLY A 79 -9.56 13.25 4.59
C GLY A 79 -8.50 14.34 4.59
N ASN A 80 -8.54 15.14 5.65
CA ASN A 80 -7.53 16.16 5.92
C ASN A 80 -7.06 16.01 7.37
N ILE A 81 -5.76 16.17 7.62
CA ILE A 81 -5.15 16.06 8.95
C ILE A 81 -5.72 17.05 9.97
N GLU A 82 -6.30 18.17 9.52
CA GLU A 82 -6.96 19.14 10.40
C GLU A 82 -8.33 18.66 10.92
N ASN A 83 -8.87 17.58 10.36
CA ASN A 83 -10.17 17.03 10.75
C ASN A 83 -10.01 15.68 11.46
N ASP A 84 -10.69 15.51 12.59
CA ASP A 84 -10.69 14.24 13.35
C ASP A 84 -11.36 13.07 12.61
N LYS A 85 -12.18 13.36 11.59
CA LYS A 85 -12.93 12.35 10.84
C LYS A 85 -12.56 12.38 9.36
N PRO A 86 -12.40 11.21 8.71
CA PRO A 86 -12.25 11.14 7.27
C PRO A 86 -13.45 11.78 6.55
N THR A 87 -13.18 12.42 5.42
CA THR A 87 -14.22 13.02 4.56
C THR A 87 -15.00 11.93 3.81
N THR A 88 -14.36 10.80 3.49
CA THR A 88 -15.03 9.67 2.84
C THR A 88 -15.37 8.58 3.85
N LYS A 89 -16.46 7.84 3.60
CA LYS A 89 -16.79 6.65 4.38
C LYS A 89 -15.97 5.45 3.91
N PRO A 90 -15.55 4.55 4.81
CA PRO A 90 -14.89 3.31 4.44
C PRO A 90 -15.88 2.39 3.70
N GLU A 91 -15.56 2.05 2.45
CA GLU A 91 -16.37 1.15 1.63
C GLU A 91 -15.50 0.09 0.94
N TRP A 92 -15.90 -1.18 1.11
CA TRP A 92 -15.25 -2.30 0.45
C TRP A 92 -15.71 -2.41 -1.01
N THR A 93 -14.82 -2.08 -1.92
CA THR A 93 -15.04 -2.22 -3.36
C THR A 93 -14.29 -3.43 -3.90
N LYS A 94 -14.91 -4.15 -4.85
CA LYS A 94 -14.23 -5.26 -5.55
C LYS A 94 -13.32 -4.71 -6.64
N PHE A 95 -12.19 -5.38 -6.87
CA PHE A 95 -11.33 -5.12 -8.01
C PHE A 95 -11.09 -6.40 -8.82
N TYR A 96 -10.77 -6.23 -10.10
CA TYR A 96 -10.42 -7.37 -10.95
C TYR A 96 -8.96 -7.76 -10.75
N LEU A 97 -8.73 -9.05 -10.56
CA LEU A 97 -7.42 -9.65 -10.48
C LEU A 97 -7.47 -11.02 -11.17
N LYS A 98 -6.68 -11.18 -12.23
CA LYS A 98 -6.61 -12.43 -12.99
C LYS A 98 -5.96 -13.53 -12.15
N ASN A 99 -4.72 -13.28 -11.71
CA ASN A 99 -3.92 -14.18 -10.90
C ASN A 99 -3.37 -13.44 -9.68
N LEU A 100 -3.14 -14.17 -8.59
CA LEU A 100 -2.52 -13.62 -7.39
C LEU A 100 -1.06 -13.24 -7.71
N PRO A 101 -0.65 -11.98 -7.54
CA PRO A 101 0.74 -11.59 -7.72
C PRO A 101 1.61 -12.36 -6.74
N THR A 102 2.82 -12.71 -7.18
CA THR A 102 3.84 -13.32 -6.31
C THR A 102 5.08 -12.44 -6.29
N LEU A 103 5.97 -12.66 -5.32
CA LEU A 103 7.22 -11.91 -5.21
C LEU A 103 8.04 -11.93 -6.51
N LYS A 104 7.97 -13.02 -7.30
CA LYS A 104 8.62 -13.12 -8.62
C LYS A 104 8.03 -12.15 -9.65
N THR A 105 6.73 -11.93 -9.59
CA THR A 105 6.00 -11.01 -10.48
C THR A 105 6.04 -9.56 -9.98
N PHE A 106 6.23 -9.37 -8.67
CA PHE A 106 6.38 -8.09 -8.02
C PHE A 106 7.82 -7.58 -8.21
N LYS A 107 8.09 -7.00 -9.39
CA LYS A 107 9.45 -6.58 -9.77
C LYS A 107 9.87 -5.26 -9.15
N LYS A 108 8.93 -4.34 -8.90
CA LYS A 108 9.19 -2.98 -8.40
C LYS A 108 8.00 -2.47 -7.56
N PRO A 109 8.24 -1.74 -6.47
CA PRO A 109 7.17 -0.97 -5.81
C PRO A 109 6.64 0.11 -6.77
N TYR A 110 5.42 0.62 -6.52
CA TYR A 110 4.79 1.68 -7.31
C TYR A 110 4.48 1.31 -8.78
N THR A 111 4.30 0.01 -9.08
CA THR A 111 4.00 -0.46 -10.44
C THR A 111 2.80 -1.40 -10.52
N LEU A 112 2.31 -1.90 -9.40
CA LEU A 112 1.21 -2.85 -9.35
C LEU A 112 -0.12 -2.12 -9.53
N LYS A 113 -0.75 -2.27 -10.70
CA LYS A 113 -2.06 -1.68 -10.96
C LYS A 113 -3.19 -2.51 -10.34
N VAL A 114 -4.00 -1.87 -9.50
CA VAL A 114 -5.21 -2.46 -8.92
C VAL A 114 -6.39 -1.51 -9.18
N GLY A 115 -7.18 -1.83 -10.21
CA GLY A 115 -8.20 -0.89 -10.70
C GLY A 115 -7.55 0.41 -11.17
N ASN A 116 -8.01 1.54 -10.63
CA ASN A 116 -7.46 2.88 -10.94
C ASN A 116 -6.27 3.28 -10.05
N SER A 117 -5.84 2.41 -9.13
CA SER A 117 -4.75 2.69 -8.19
C SER A 117 -3.44 2.04 -8.62
N ILE A 118 -2.33 2.70 -8.37
CA ILE A 118 -0.98 2.18 -8.58
C ILE A 118 -0.37 1.93 -7.19
N LEU A 119 -0.02 0.68 -6.94
CA LEU A 119 0.64 0.19 -5.74
C LEU A 119 2.12 0.02 -5.96
#